data_AF-A4G9F4-F1
#
_entry.id   AF-A4G9F4-F1
#
_cell.length_a   1.000
_cell.length_b   1.000
_cell.length_c   1.000
_cell.angle_alpha   90.00
_cell.angle_beta   90.00
_cell.angle_gamma   90.00
#
_symmetry.space_group_name_H-M   'P 1'
#
loop_
_entity.id
_entity.type
_entity.pdbx_description
1 polymer ?
#
loop_
_entity_poly.entity_id
_entity_poly.type
_entity_poly.pdbx_seq_one_letter_code
_entity_poly.pdbx_strand_id
1 'polypeptide(L)'
;MPEEVTARLLGLDNQTFNQTLSTLLTYGVAKRRQDDNAIYSKRMVADEKLCEIRRNAGKLGGNPALLNQKQTTGDKQNPTPSSSSSSSSSTTVNKDAAQILGHLNQQSGRAYQAVQANLNLILARLKEGATPDQCKAVVDAKVKEWVNDPKMVKYLRPKTIFNATNFAQYVGELSEGGATGGEKWE
;
A
#
# COMPACT_ATOMS: atom_id res chain seq x y z
N MET A 1 -35.05 21.12 14.38
CA MET A 1 -35.37 21.94 15.58
C MET A 1 -35.17 23.41 15.26
N PRO A 2 -35.95 24.35 15.84
CA PRO A 2 -35.69 25.77 15.66
C PRO A 2 -34.34 26.20 16.25
N GLU A 3 -33.65 27.10 15.57
CA GLU A 3 -32.33 27.63 15.95
C GLU A 3 -32.38 28.33 17.33
N GLU A 4 -33.49 29.03 17.62
CA GLU A 4 -33.71 29.69 18.91
C GLU A 4 -33.77 28.72 20.09
N VAL A 5 -34.41 27.56 19.90
CA VAL A 5 -34.52 26.52 20.94
C VAL A 5 -33.14 25.92 21.20
N THR A 6 -32.35 25.75 20.14
CA THR A 6 -30.98 25.23 20.22
C THR A 6 -30.06 26.22 20.94
N ALA A 7 -30.16 27.51 20.62
CA ALA A 7 -29.41 28.56 21.30
C ALA A 7 -29.70 28.60 22.80
N ARG A 8 -30.98 28.53 23.20
CA ARG A 8 -31.39 28.46 24.61
C ARG A 8 -30.85 27.21 25.31
N LEU A 9 -30.90 26.06 24.65
CA LEU A 9 -30.42 24.79 25.21
C LEU A 9 -28.90 24.76 25.40
N LEU A 10 -28.17 25.47 24.54
CA LEU A 10 -26.72 25.66 24.64
C LEU A 10 -26.33 26.82 25.59
N GLY A 11 -27.31 27.58 26.11
CA GLY A 11 -27.06 28.74 26.96
C GLY A 11 -26.39 29.91 26.23
N LEU A 12 -26.59 30.02 24.92
CA LEU A 12 -26.00 31.05 24.07
C LEU A 12 -27.05 32.10 23.66
N ASP A 13 -26.61 33.34 23.50
CA ASP A 13 -27.42 34.36 22.85
C ASP A 13 -27.65 34.01 21.38
N ASN A 14 -28.81 34.43 20.85
CA ASN A 14 -29.23 34.11 19.50
C ASN A 14 -28.24 34.65 18.45
N GLN A 15 -27.70 35.86 18.67
CA GLN A 15 -26.75 36.46 17.74
C GLN A 15 -25.42 35.69 17.72
N THR A 16 -24.91 35.33 18.90
CA THR A 16 -23.68 34.52 19.02
C THR A 16 -23.87 33.12 18.42
N PHE A 17 -25.02 32.50 18.64
CA PHE A 17 -25.36 31.20 18.06
C PHE A 17 -25.39 31.25 16.53
N ASN A 18 -26.03 32.26 15.94
CA ASN A 18 -26.11 32.37 14.49
C ASN A 18 -24.75 32.65 13.85
N GLN A 19 -23.92 33.49 14.48
CA GLN A 19 -22.58 33.78 14.00
C GLN A 19 -21.68 32.53 14.05
N THR A 20 -21.73 31.78 15.15
CA THR A 20 -20.97 30.53 15.31
C THR A 20 -21.46 29.43 14.36
N LEU A 21 -22.77 29.26 14.21
CA LEU A 21 -23.36 28.32 13.26
C LEU A 21 -22.97 28.65 11.82
N SER A 22 -23.08 29.92 11.42
CA SER A 22 -22.67 30.39 10.10
C SER A 22 -21.18 30.11 9.85
N THR A 23 -20.34 30.36 10.85
CA THR A 23 -18.90 30.07 10.80
C THR A 23 -18.63 28.57 10.60
N LEU A 24 -19.31 27.70 11.35
CA LEU A 24 -19.16 26.24 11.26
C LEU A 24 -19.64 25.67 9.92
N LEU A 25 -20.72 26.22 9.36
CA LEU A 25 -21.23 25.85 8.03
C LEU A 25 -20.27 26.33 6.92
N THR A 26 -19.75 27.56 7.05
CA THR A 26 -18.82 28.17 6.08
C THR A 26 -17.50 27.40 6.01
N TYR A 27 -16.90 27.05 7.15
CA TYR A 27 -15.70 26.20 7.19
C TYR A 27 -16.01 24.72 6.88
N GLY A 28 -17.29 24.37 6.66
CA GLY A 28 -17.71 23.01 6.32
C GLY A 28 -17.48 21.99 7.44
N VAL A 29 -17.35 22.44 8.69
CA VAL A 29 -17.21 21.57 9.87
C VAL A 29 -18.56 20.93 10.22
N ALA A 30 -19.64 21.70 10.07
CA ALA A 30 -21.00 21.24 10.27
C ALA A 30 -21.77 21.26 8.93
N LYS A 31 -22.84 20.47 8.85
CA LYS A 31 -23.83 20.52 7.78
C LYS A 31 -25.23 20.54 8.37
N ARG A 32 -26.17 21.12 7.62
CA ARG A 32 -27.59 21.14 7.95
C ARG A 32 -28.34 20.18 7.03
N ARG A 33 -29.18 19.32 7.61
CA ARG A 33 -30.10 18.44 6.86
C ARG A 33 -31.32 19.25 6.45
N GLN A 34 -31.80 19.08 5.21
CA GLN A 34 -32.88 19.88 4.64
C GLN A 34 -34.26 19.52 5.20
N ASP A 35 -34.42 18.29 5.70
CA ASP A 35 -35.72 17.72 6.05
C ASP A 35 -36.19 18.13 7.46
N ASP A 36 -35.27 18.10 8.43
CA ASP A 36 -35.53 18.30 9.87
C ASP A 36 -34.76 19.48 10.48
N ASN A 37 -33.97 20.18 9.65
CA ASN A 37 -33.02 21.21 10.06
C ASN A 37 -32.01 20.75 11.13
N ALA A 38 -31.70 19.46 11.19
CA ALA A 38 -30.69 18.95 12.11
C ALA A 38 -29.29 19.42 11.70
N ILE A 39 -28.53 19.93 12.67
CA ILE A 39 -27.13 20.31 12.51
C ILE A 39 -26.28 19.12 12.96
N TYR A 40 -25.41 18.65 12.07
CA TYR A 40 -24.53 17.52 12.36
C TYR A 40 -23.10 17.81 11.92
N SER A 41 -22.13 17.19 12.59
CA SER A 41 -20.72 17.30 12.19
C SER A 41 -20.52 16.61 10.84
N LYS A 42 -19.94 17.32 9.86
CA LYS A 42 -19.66 16.78 8.53
C LYS A 42 -18.80 15.53 8.62
N ARG A 43 -17.82 15.51 9.53
CA ARG A 43 -16.92 14.37 9.71
C ARG A 43 -17.68 13.13 10.16
N MET A 44 -18.69 13.26 11.02
CA MET A 44 -19.47 12.11 11.47
C MET A 44 -20.25 11.41 10.34
N VAL A 45 -20.78 12.18 9.40
CA VAL A 45 -21.61 11.65 8.31
C VAL A 45 -20.79 11.33 7.06
N ALA A 46 -19.76 12.13 6.75
CA ALA A 46 -18.84 11.80 5.65
C ALA A 46 -18.00 10.57 5.95
N ASP A 47 -17.61 10.37 7.22
CA ASP A 47 -16.91 9.17 7.66
C ASP A 47 -17.90 8.01 7.94
N GLU A 48 -19.21 8.15 7.68
CA GLU A 48 -20.21 7.10 7.95
C GLU A 48 -19.87 5.81 7.21
N LYS A 49 -19.46 5.91 5.93
CA LYS A 49 -18.95 4.77 5.16
C LYS A 49 -17.75 4.11 5.84
N LEU A 50 -16.86 4.91 6.44
CA LEU A 50 -15.67 4.43 7.14
C LEU A 50 -16.02 3.80 8.50
N CYS A 51 -17.01 4.35 9.20
CA CYS A 51 -17.62 3.78 10.40
C CYS A 51 -18.31 2.44 10.10
N GLU A 52 -19.05 2.33 9.00
CA GLU A 52 -19.68 1.08 8.55
C GLU A 52 -18.65 0.02 8.19
N ILE A 53 -17.61 0.40 7.43
CA ILE A 53 -16.49 -0.51 7.11
C ILE A 53 -15.84 -1.02 8.39
N ARG A 54 -15.56 -0.13 9.36
CA ARG A 54 -15.00 -0.52 10.67
C ARG A 54 -15.93 -1.43 11.46
N ARG A 55 -17.24 -1.15 11.48
CA ARG A 55 -18.25 -1.98 12.17
C ARG A 55 -18.35 -3.36 11.55
N ASN A 56 -18.39 -3.45 10.22
CA ASN A 56 -18.44 -4.71 9.48
C ASN A 56 -17.15 -5.52 9.65
N ALA A 57 -15.98 -4.87 9.57
CA ALA A 57 -14.69 -5.51 9.81
C ALA A 57 -14.57 -6.02 11.26
N GLY A 58 -14.99 -5.22 12.24
CA GLY A 58 -15.00 -5.63 13.65
C GLY A 58 -15.95 -6.79 13.92
N LYS A 59 -17.11 -6.84 13.26
CA LYS A 59 -18.06 -7.97 13.34
C LYS A 59 -17.44 -9.28 12.86
N LEU A 60 -16.53 -9.23 11.88
CA LEU A 60 -15.79 -10.39 11.37
C LEU A 60 -14.56 -10.74 12.23
N GLY A 61 -14.10 -9.82 13.07
CA GLY A 61 -12.87 -9.93 13.86
C GLY A 61 -12.97 -10.74 15.15
N GLY A 62 -14.09 -11.40 15.42
CA GLY A 62 -14.26 -12.32 16.55
C GLY A 62 -14.52 -13.74 16.06
N ASN A 63 -13.93 -14.73 16.73
CA ASN A 63 -14.31 -16.12 16.47
C ASN A 63 -15.76 -16.33 16.96
N PRO A 64 -16.74 -16.58 16.05
CA PRO A 64 -18.16 -16.65 16.42
C PRO A 64 -18.48 -17.81 17.36
N ALA A 65 -17.61 -18.82 17.43
CA ALA A 65 -17.75 -19.96 18.33
C ALA A 65 -17.54 -19.60 19.82
N LEU A 66 -16.93 -18.45 20.12
CA LEU A 66 -16.59 -18.04 21.49
C LEU A 66 -17.73 -17.27 22.20
N LEU A 67 -18.81 -16.92 21.50
CA LEU A 67 -19.88 -16.07 22.04
C LEU A 67 -20.64 -16.73 23.22
N ASN A 68 -20.64 -18.07 23.29
CA ASN A 68 -21.36 -18.84 24.30
C ASN A 68 -20.44 -19.65 25.24
N GLN A 69 -19.12 -19.42 25.19
CA GLN A 69 -18.17 -20.21 25.97
C GLN A 69 -17.95 -19.57 27.36
N LYS A 70 -18.17 -20.34 28.43
CA LYS A 70 -17.86 -19.91 29.81
C LYS A 70 -16.35 -19.66 29.91
N GLN A 71 -15.96 -18.49 30.44
CA GLN A 71 -14.55 -18.12 30.63
C GLN A 71 -13.84 -19.19 31.46
N THR A 72 -12.94 -19.95 30.82
CA THR A 72 -11.93 -20.74 31.52
C THR A 72 -10.67 -19.89 31.64
N THR A 73 -10.20 -19.76 32.86
CA THR A 73 -9.10 -18.94 33.34
C THR A 73 -7.79 -19.11 32.56
N GLY A 74 -7.09 -17.98 32.31
CA GLY A 74 -5.65 -17.93 32.11
C GLY A 74 -5.14 -17.91 30.67
N ASP A 75 -5.54 -16.92 29.87
CA ASP A 75 -5.11 -16.82 28.48
C ASP A 75 -3.78 -16.05 28.36
N LYS A 76 -2.66 -16.77 28.13
CA LYS A 76 -1.36 -16.18 27.75
C LYS A 76 -1.42 -15.74 26.28
N GLN A 77 -2.07 -14.60 26.02
CA GLN A 77 -2.12 -14.06 24.66
C GLN A 77 -0.81 -13.33 24.33
N ASN A 78 -0.09 -13.81 23.30
CA ASN A 78 0.92 -13.01 22.62
C ASN A 78 0.20 -11.95 21.75
N PRO A 79 0.63 -10.68 21.77
CA PRO A 79 -0.03 -9.62 21.01
C PRO A 79 -0.04 -9.97 19.52
N THR A 80 -1.21 -9.87 18.90
CA THR A 80 -1.34 -9.98 17.44
C THR A 80 -0.54 -8.85 16.78
N PRO A 81 0.35 -9.13 15.82
CA PRO A 81 1.06 -8.07 15.10
C PRO A 81 0.06 -7.27 14.27
N SER A 82 -0.20 -6.03 14.69
CA SER A 82 -1.03 -5.07 13.96
C SER A 82 -0.38 -4.74 12.61
N SER A 83 -0.78 -5.44 11.56
CA SER A 83 -0.41 -5.10 10.18
C SER A 83 -1.35 -4.02 9.66
N SER A 84 -1.20 -2.80 10.19
CA SER A 84 -1.85 -1.61 9.65
C SER A 84 -1.03 -1.08 8.47
N SER A 85 -0.83 -1.88 7.43
CA SER A 85 -0.23 -1.41 6.18
C SER A 85 -1.33 -0.81 5.30
N SER A 86 -1.30 0.51 5.18
CA SER A 86 -2.07 1.31 4.22
C SER A 86 -1.99 0.68 2.82
N SER A 87 -3.12 0.13 2.37
CA SER A 87 -3.20 -0.75 1.19
C SER A 87 -3.25 -0.02 -0.15
N SER A 88 -3.21 1.32 -0.19
CA SER A 88 -3.33 2.07 -1.46
C SER A 88 -2.09 1.95 -2.36
N SER A 89 -0.89 1.81 -1.81
CA SER A 89 0.35 1.63 -2.59
C SER A 89 0.62 0.18 -2.99
N SER A 90 -0.09 -0.81 -2.42
CA SER A 90 0.17 -2.23 -2.68
C SER A 90 -0.21 -2.66 -4.10
N THR A 91 -1.23 -2.05 -4.70
CA THR A 91 -1.78 -2.51 -5.98
C THR A 91 -0.89 -2.15 -7.16
N THR A 92 -0.27 -0.97 -7.15
CA THR A 92 0.65 -0.53 -8.21
C THR A 92 1.95 -1.32 -8.17
N VAL A 93 2.56 -1.46 -6.98
CA VAL A 93 3.83 -2.18 -6.82
C VAL A 93 3.69 -3.67 -7.19
N ASN A 94 2.52 -4.28 -6.94
CA ASN A 94 2.23 -5.64 -7.41
C ASN A 94 2.13 -5.75 -8.94
N LYS A 95 1.59 -4.75 -9.62
CA LYS A 95 1.54 -4.73 -11.10
C LYS A 95 2.94 -4.61 -11.69
N ASP A 96 3.77 -3.73 -11.13
CA ASP A 96 5.15 -3.54 -11.60
C ASP A 96 5.98 -4.82 -11.42
N ALA A 97 5.84 -5.48 -10.27
CA ALA A 97 6.50 -6.77 -10.03
C ALA A 97 6.05 -7.86 -11.01
N ALA A 98 4.76 -7.91 -11.35
CA ALA A 98 4.24 -8.84 -12.35
C ALA A 98 4.76 -8.54 -13.76
N GLN A 99 4.88 -7.26 -14.13
CA GLN A 99 5.45 -6.84 -15.41
C GLN A 99 6.94 -7.21 -15.53
N ILE A 100 7.72 -6.98 -14.49
CA ILE A 100 9.15 -7.34 -14.45
C ILE A 100 9.32 -8.86 -14.56
N LEU A 101 8.49 -9.64 -13.85
CA LEU A 101 8.50 -11.11 -13.96
C LEU A 101 8.11 -11.57 -15.37
N GLY A 102 7.11 -10.95 -15.97
CA GLY A 102 6.71 -11.20 -17.36
C GLY A 102 7.85 -10.91 -18.35
N HIS A 103 8.61 -9.84 -18.12
CA HIS A 103 9.78 -9.51 -18.94
C HIS A 103 10.86 -10.58 -18.84
N LEU A 104 11.18 -11.04 -17.62
CA LEU A 104 12.13 -12.13 -17.40
C LEU A 104 11.68 -13.42 -18.11
N ASN A 105 10.38 -13.73 -18.07
CA ASN A 105 9.80 -14.88 -18.78
C ASN A 105 9.99 -14.77 -20.29
N GLN A 106 9.68 -13.61 -20.86
CA GLN A 106 9.82 -13.33 -22.29
C GLN A 106 11.28 -13.45 -22.76
N GLN A 107 12.22 -12.86 -22.02
CA GLN A 107 13.64 -12.86 -22.38
C GLN A 107 14.30 -14.23 -22.17
N SER A 108 13.97 -14.94 -21.09
CA SER A 108 14.58 -16.25 -20.79
C SER A 108 13.90 -17.44 -21.49
N GLY A 109 12.78 -17.22 -22.18
CA GLY A 109 11.97 -18.29 -22.77
C GLY A 109 11.34 -19.22 -21.72
N ARG A 110 11.17 -18.75 -20.48
CA ARG A 110 10.60 -19.52 -19.36
C ARG A 110 9.23 -18.98 -18.96
N ALA A 111 8.44 -19.81 -18.31
CA ALA A 111 7.10 -19.45 -17.82
C ALA A 111 7.04 -19.53 -16.29
N TYR A 112 7.78 -18.65 -15.59
CA TYR A 112 7.66 -18.55 -14.14
C TYR A 112 6.31 -17.96 -13.75
N GLN A 113 5.63 -18.63 -12.83
CA GLN A 113 4.34 -18.19 -12.32
C GLN A 113 4.49 -16.98 -11.40
N ALA A 114 3.53 -16.06 -11.46
CA ALA A 114 3.41 -14.88 -10.59
C ALA A 114 2.95 -15.26 -9.17
N VAL A 115 3.66 -16.22 -8.56
CA VAL A 115 3.45 -16.65 -7.17
C VAL A 115 4.08 -15.62 -6.24
N GLN A 116 3.50 -15.47 -5.04
CA GLN A 116 3.96 -14.54 -4.02
C GLN A 116 5.46 -14.66 -3.71
N ALA A 117 6.03 -15.87 -3.75
CA ALA A 117 7.46 -16.09 -3.55
C ALA A 117 8.34 -15.37 -4.59
N ASN A 118 7.93 -15.35 -5.86
CA ASN A 118 8.66 -14.69 -6.93
C ASN A 118 8.43 -13.17 -6.92
N LEU A 119 7.18 -12.76 -6.70
CA LEU A 119 6.82 -11.35 -6.61
C LEU A 119 7.52 -10.66 -5.44
N ASN A 120 7.57 -11.31 -4.26
CA ASN A 120 8.23 -10.76 -3.08
C ASN A 120 9.70 -10.43 -3.29
N LEU A 121 10.41 -11.21 -4.11
CA LEU A 121 11.82 -10.94 -4.43
C LEU A 121 11.98 -9.62 -5.21
N ILE A 122 11.07 -9.37 -6.17
CA ILE A 122 11.07 -8.15 -6.99
C ILE A 122 10.57 -6.97 -6.15
N LEU A 123 9.47 -7.15 -5.40
CA LEU A 123 8.91 -6.16 -4.49
C LEU A 123 9.93 -5.68 -3.45
N ALA A 124 10.77 -6.59 -2.94
CA ALA A 124 11.84 -6.24 -2.01
C ALA A 124 12.82 -5.24 -2.65
N ARG A 125 13.20 -5.41 -3.92
CA ARG A 125 14.08 -4.47 -4.62
C ARG A 125 13.41 -3.12 -4.89
N LEU A 126 12.13 -3.13 -5.28
CA LEU A 126 11.36 -1.90 -5.47
C LEU A 126 11.23 -1.11 -4.15
N LYS A 127 11.09 -1.80 -3.01
CA LYS A 127 11.06 -1.17 -1.68
C LYS A 127 12.41 -0.59 -1.25
N GLU A 128 13.52 -1.17 -1.71
CA GLU A 128 14.86 -0.64 -1.46
C GLU A 128 15.19 0.61 -2.31
N GLY A 129 14.31 0.99 -3.24
CA GLY A 129 14.45 2.17 -4.08
C GLY A 129 14.90 1.88 -5.51
N ALA A 130 14.98 0.61 -5.92
CA ALA A 130 15.26 0.27 -7.32
C ALA A 130 14.09 0.69 -8.22
N THR A 131 14.40 1.26 -9.39
CA THR A 131 13.37 1.59 -10.37
C THR A 131 12.96 0.34 -11.17
N PRO A 132 11.70 0.25 -11.64
CA PRO A 132 11.26 -0.87 -12.47
C PRO A 132 12.09 -1.01 -13.77
N ASP A 133 12.63 0.11 -14.28
CA ASP A 133 13.48 0.12 -15.47
C ASP A 133 14.86 -0.46 -15.18
N GLN A 134 15.46 -0.16 -14.02
CA GLN A 134 16.69 -0.81 -13.58
C GLN A 134 16.51 -2.32 -13.45
N CYS A 135 15.37 -2.78 -12.91
CA CYS A 135 15.07 -4.21 -12.83
C CYS A 135 15.01 -4.87 -14.21
N LYS A 136 14.43 -4.22 -15.22
CA LYS A 136 14.39 -4.72 -16.60
C LYS A 136 15.78 -4.74 -17.24
N ALA A 137 16.58 -3.68 -17.05
CA ALA A 137 17.93 -3.58 -17.58
C ALA A 137 18.86 -4.69 -17.03
N VAL A 138 18.78 -4.98 -15.73
CA VAL A 138 19.52 -6.09 -15.10
C VAL A 138 19.13 -7.44 -15.71
N VAL A 139 17.84 -7.65 -15.97
CA VAL A 139 17.34 -8.86 -16.63
C VAL A 139 17.92 -8.99 -18.04
N ASP A 140 17.89 -7.92 -18.84
CA ASP A 140 18.41 -7.96 -20.22
C ASP A 140 19.91 -8.24 -20.27
N ALA A 141 20.68 -7.59 -19.40
CA ALA A 141 22.12 -7.81 -19.30
C ALA A 141 22.44 -9.26 -18.95
N LYS A 142 21.79 -9.82 -17.92
CA LYS A 142 22.07 -11.19 -17.47
C LYS A 142 21.51 -12.25 -18.41
N VAL A 143 20.38 -11.99 -19.09
CA VAL A 143 19.91 -12.89 -20.15
C VAL A 143 20.90 -12.91 -21.30
N LYS A 144 21.39 -11.76 -21.77
CA LYS A 144 22.37 -11.69 -22.87
C LYS A 144 23.68 -12.40 -22.53
N GLU A 145 24.15 -12.27 -21.30
CA GLU A 145 25.37 -12.92 -20.82
C GLU A 145 25.18 -14.44 -20.68
N TRP A 146 24.10 -14.88 -20.02
CA TRP A 146 23.95 -16.27 -19.62
C TRP A 146 23.17 -17.14 -20.59
N VAL A 147 22.49 -16.58 -21.60
CA VAL A 147 21.72 -17.38 -22.58
C VAL A 147 22.62 -18.30 -23.41
N ASN A 148 23.86 -17.87 -23.67
CA ASN A 148 24.81 -18.60 -24.50
C ASN A 148 25.64 -19.62 -23.70
N ASP A 149 25.65 -19.52 -22.37
CA ASP A 149 26.44 -20.37 -21.48
C ASP A 149 25.59 -21.51 -20.90
N PRO A 150 25.78 -22.78 -21.33
CA PRO A 150 24.93 -23.90 -20.92
C PRO A 150 24.85 -24.10 -19.40
N LYS A 151 25.92 -23.74 -18.68
CA LYS A 151 26.01 -23.81 -17.23
C LYS A 151 25.25 -22.69 -16.53
N MET A 152 25.26 -21.48 -17.11
CA MET A 152 24.69 -20.29 -16.49
C MET A 152 23.20 -20.10 -16.81
N VAL A 153 22.70 -20.61 -17.94
CA VAL A 153 21.25 -20.62 -18.29
C VAL A 153 20.39 -21.16 -17.15
N LYS A 154 20.85 -22.16 -16.38
CA LYS A 154 20.10 -22.73 -15.26
C LYS A 154 19.78 -21.69 -14.17
N TYR A 155 20.61 -20.65 -14.04
CA TYR A 155 20.51 -19.58 -13.05
C TYR A 155 19.73 -18.35 -13.55
N LEU A 156 19.12 -18.38 -14.74
CA LEU A 156 18.12 -17.38 -15.14
C LEU A 156 16.78 -17.61 -14.43
N ARG A 157 16.72 -17.27 -13.13
CA ARG A 157 15.53 -17.41 -12.28
C ARG A 157 15.32 -16.14 -11.47
N PRO A 158 14.07 -15.85 -11.03
CA PRO A 158 13.81 -14.69 -10.18
C PRO A 158 14.67 -14.68 -8.90
N LYS A 159 14.85 -15.85 -8.27
CA LYS A 159 15.63 -15.99 -7.02
C LYS A 159 17.08 -15.55 -7.15
N THR A 160 17.72 -15.83 -8.28
CA THR A 160 19.15 -15.58 -8.50
C THR A 160 19.40 -14.15 -8.96
N ILE A 161 18.55 -13.65 -9.87
CA ILE A 161 18.67 -12.30 -10.43
C ILE A 161 18.26 -11.23 -9.40
N PHE A 162 17.17 -11.45 -8.65
CA PHE A 162 16.65 -10.49 -7.66
C PHE A 162 17.10 -10.80 -6.22
N ASN A 163 18.16 -11.59 -6.03
CA ASN A 163 18.81 -11.72 -4.73
C ASN A 163 19.47 -10.38 -4.36
N ALA A 164 19.50 -10.02 -3.07
CA ALA A 164 19.99 -8.73 -2.60
C ALA A 164 21.42 -8.43 -3.04
N THR A 165 22.33 -9.34 -2.74
CA THR A 165 23.76 -9.18 -3.03
C THR A 165 24.02 -9.13 -4.53
N ASN A 166 23.38 -10.04 -5.28
CA ASN A 166 23.57 -10.14 -6.72
C ASN A 166 22.98 -8.92 -7.45
N PHE A 167 21.77 -8.50 -7.07
CA PHE A 167 21.10 -7.38 -7.70
C PHE A 167 21.90 -6.08 -7.53
N ALA A 168 22.38 -5.80 -6.30
CA ALA A 168 23.23 -4.63 -6.06
C ALA A 168 24.50 -4.64 -6.92
N GLN A 169 25.15 -5.81 -7.06
CA GLN A 169 26.30 -5.98 -7.93
C GLN A 169 25.96 -5.72 -9.41
N TYR A 170 24.87 -6.27 -9.92
CA TYR A 170 24.46 -6.09 -11.32
C TYR A 170 24.05 -4.66 -11.64
N VAL A 171 23.42 -3.96 -10.69
CA VAL A 171 23.13 -2.52 -10.83
C VAL A 171 24.43 -1.71 -10.90
N GLY A 172 25.45 -2.08 -10.12
CA GLY A 172 26.78 -1.48 -10.18
C GLY A 172 27.47 -1.68 -11.54
N GLU A 173 27.47 -2.91 -12.06
CA GLU A 173 28.03 -3.24 -13.39
C GLU A 173 27.37 -2.40 -14.51
N LEU A 174 26.06 -2.16 -14.43
CA LEU A 174 25.34 -1.33 -15.39
C LEU A 174 25.68 0.17 -15.28
N SER A 175 26.01 0.64 -14.07
CA SER A 175 26.42 2.03 -13.84
C SER A 175 27.81 2.33 -14.41
N GLU A 176 28.71 1.34 -14.45
CA GLU A 176 30.07 1.50 -14.97
C GLU A 176 30.15 1.37 -16.50
N GLY A 177 29.20 0.68 -17.14
CA GLY A 177 29.14 0.53 -18.60
C GLY A 177 28.58 1.74 -19.37
N GLY A 178 28.17 2.80 -18.69
CA GLY A 178 27.51 3.98 -19.26
C GLY A 178 28.41 5.19 -19.57
N ALA A 179 29.73 5.11 -19.30
CA ALA A 179 30.67 6.21 -19.51
C ALA A 179 31.93 5.75 -20.26
N THR A 180 31.79 5.44 -21.55
CA THR A 180 32.91 5.40 -22.51
C THR A 180 32.80 6.59 -23.46
N GLY A 181 33.04 7.80 -22.93
CA GLY A 181 33.61 8.89 -23.72
C GLY A 181 35.12 8.64 -23.80
N GLY A 182 35.63 8.34 -24.99
CA GLY A 182 37.02 7.94 -25.17
C GLY A 182 38.01 9.06 -24.88
N GLU A 183 38.99 8.76 -24.04
CA GLU A 183 40.26 9.49 -24.00
C GLU A 183 41.38 8.53 -24.37
N LYS A 184 41.90 8.83 -25.56
CA LYS A 184 43.03 8.23 -26.26
C LYS A 184 44.31 8.61 -25.51
N TRP A 185 45.10 7.63 -25.11
CA TRP A 185 46.45 7.85 -24.59
C TRP A 185 47.43 7.82 -25.78
N GLU A 186 47.99 8.98 -26.13
CA GLU A 186 49.32 9.14 -26.72
C GLU A 186 50.22 9.84 -25.69
#